data_AF-A0A2E5C2Y1-F1
#
_entry.id   AF-A0A2E5C2Y1-F1
#
_cell.length_a   1.000
_cell.length_b   1.000
_cell.length_c   1.000
_cell.angle_alpha   90.00
_cell.angle_beta   90.00
_cell.angle_gamma   90.00
#
_symmetry.space_group_name_H-M   'P 1'
#
loop_
_entity.id
_entity.type
_entity.pdbx_description
1 polymer ?
#
loop_
_entity_poly.entity_id
_entity_poly.type
_entity_poly.pdbx_seq_one_letter_code
_entity_poly.pdbx_strand_id
1 'polypeptide(L)' 'MAKTREILIPDIGEFDQVEVIEVLVKSGDAVSLEDPLLTMESDKASMDVPSPFGGIVKTVKIKAGDKVSQNDLILTL' A
#
# COMPACT_ATOMS: atom_id res chain seq x y z
N MET A 1 -3.06 18.79 15.98
CA MET A 1 -4.16 17.88 15.57
C MET A 1 -3.55 16.85 14.62
N ALA A 2 -3.33 15.63 15.10
CA ALA A 2 -2.67 14.59 14.30
C ALA A 2 -3.65 14.11 13.20
N LYS A 3 -3.40 14.48 11.95
CA LYS A 3 -4.10 13.92 10.78
C LYS A 3 -3.61 12.49 10.60
N THR A 4 -4.22 11.56 11.31
CA THR A 4 -4.03 10.15 10.98
C THR A 4 -4.78 9.87 9.69
N ARG A 5 -4.04 9.52 8.64
CA ARG A 5 -4.55 9.27 7.30
C ARG A 5 -4.32 7.82 6.97
N GLU A 6 -5.40 7.11 6.67
CA GLU A 6 -5.37 5.73 6.22
C GLU A 6 -5.06 5.71 4.73
N ILE A 7 -4.07 4.90 4.32
CA ILE A 7 -3.83 4.63 2.92
C ILE A 7 -4.51 3.31 2.58
N LEU A 8 -5.36 3.37 1.57
CA LEU A 8 -6.15 2.26 1.05
C LEU A 8 -5.58 1.84 -0.32
N ILE A 9 -5.66 0.54 -0.63
CA ILE A 9 -5.39 0.03 -1.98
C ILE A 9 -6.39 0.66 -2.97
N PRO A 10 -5.93 1.38 -4.01
CA PRO A 10 -6.80 1.82 -5.10
C PRO A 10 -7.28 0.59 -5.88
N ASP A 11 -8.46 0.68 -6.49
CA ASP A 11 -9.14 -0.42 -7.20
C ASP A 11 -8.18 -1.23 -8.10
N ILE A 12 -8.00 -2.51 -7.77
CA ILE A 12 -7.07 -3.46 -8.39
C ILE A 12 -7.75 -4.30 -9.50
N GLY A 13 -8.99 -3.98 -9.88
CA GLY A 13 -9.74 -4.68 -10.92
C GLY A 13 -10.46 -5.95 -10.43
N GLU A 14 -10.73 -6.90 -11.34
CA GLU A 14 -11.53 -8.12 -11.10
C GLU A 14 -10.86 -9.17 -10.18
N PHE A 15 -9.67 -8.89 -9.64
CA PHE A 15 -8.97 -9.79 -8.71
C PHE A 15 -9.18 -9.32 -7.28
N ASP A 16 -10.03 -10.02 -6.53
CA ASP A 16 -10.28 -9.75 -5.10
C ASP A 16 -9.02 -9.89 -4.21
N GLN A 17 -8.03 -10.67 -4.66
CA GLN A 17 -6.78 -10.91 -3.93
C GLN A 17 -5.59 -10.92 -4.88
N VAL A 18 -4.60 -10.12 -4.51
CA VAL A 18 -3.36 -9.90 -5.24
C VAL A 18 -2.21 -9.98 -4.25
N GLU A 19 -1.13 -10.62 -4.68
CA GLU A 19 0.04 -10.83 -3.84
C GLU A 19 0.99 -9.65 -3.97
N VAL A 20 1.43 -9.18 -2.81
CA VAL A 20 2.44 -8.15 -2.72
C VAL A 20 3.79 -8.81 -2.95
N ILE A 21 4.50 -8.46 -4.01
CA ILE A 21 5.83 -9.04 -4.26
C ILE A 21 6.94 -8.27 -3.54
N GLU A 22 6.72 -6.98 -3.27
CA GLU A 22 7.72 -6.14 -2.62
C GLU A 22 7.06 -5.02 -1.79
N VAL A 23 7.56 -4.77 -0.58
CA VAL A 23 7.10 -3.70 0.31
C VAL A 23 8.27 -2.80 0.65
N LEU A 24 8.19 -1.54 0.24
CA LEU A 24 9.21 -0.54 0.52
C LEU A 24 8.86 0.34 1.74
N VAL A 25 7.71 0.09 2.39
CA VAL A 25 7.23 0.87 3.54
C VAL A 25 7.47 0.20 4.88
N LYS A 26 7.81 1.01 5.89
CA LYS A 26 7.96 0.57 7.29
C LYS A 26 7.26 1.52 8.25
N SER A 27 6.88 0.98 9.42
CA SER A 27 6.38 1.79 10.52
C SER A 27 7.45 2.78 10.98
N GLY A 28 7.14 4.07 10.94
CA GLY A 28 8.04 5.18 11.24
C GLY A 28 8.68 5.83 10.02
N ASP A 29 8.47 5.28 8.81
CA ASP A 29 9.05 5.79 7.58
C ASP A 29 8.27 6.99 7.03
N ALA A 30 8.92 7.86 6.24
CA ALA A 30 8.29 9.05 5.69
C ALA A 30 7.97 8.83 4.21
N VAL A 31 6.71 8.53 3.90
CA VAL A 31 6.24 8.32 2.52
C VAL A 31 5.80 9.65 1.91
N SER A 32 6.05 9.84 0.62
CA SER A 32 5.64 11.04 -0.13
C SER A 32 4.46 10.75 -1.06
N LEU A 33 3.78 11.79 -1.54
CA LEU A 33 2.77 11.64 -2.60
C LEU A 33 3.50 11.21 -3.87
N GLU A 34 2.94 10.26 -4.64
CA GLU A 34 3.56 9.63 -5.82
C GLU A 34 4.67 8.60 -5.52
N ASP A 35 5.02 8.39 -4.25
CA ASP A 35 6.04 7.41 -3.88
C ASP A 35 5.48 5.97 -3.92
N PRO A 36 6.17 5.00 -4.54
CA PRO A 36 5.69 3.62 -4.62
C PRO A 36 5.75 2.95 -3.24
N LEU A 37 4.58 2.63 -2.69
CA LEU A 37 4.50 2.02 -1.35
C LEU A 37 4.89 0.54 -1.39
N LEU A 38 4.42 -0.14 -2.42
CA LEU A 38 4.49 -1.58 -2.58
C LEU A 38 4.29 -1.93 -4.06
N THR A 39 4.81 -3.08 -4.44
CA THR A 39 4.67 -3.65 -5.78
C THR A 39 3.80 -4.89 -5.69
N MET A 40 2.80 -4.96 -6.57
CA MET A 40 1.83 -6.05 -6.61
C MET A 40 2.01 -6.83 -7.91
N GLU A 41 1.96 -8.15 -7.83
CA GLU A 41 1.85 -8.99 -9.02
C GLU A 41 0.45 -9.58 -9.08
N SER A 42 -0.22 -9.35 -10.21
CA SER A 42 -1.48 -10.01 -10.55
C SER A 42 -1.24 -10.93 -11.76
N ASP A 43 -2.13 -11.89 -11.97
CA ASP A 43 -2.01 -13.06 -12.87
C ASP A 43 -1.64 -12.72 -14.34
N LYS A 44 -1.73 -11.44 -14.73
CA LYS A 44 -1.35 -10.94 -16.06
C LYS A 44 -0.45 -9.70 -16.07
N ALA A 45 -0.28 -9.00 -14.95
CA ALA A 45 0.48 -7.75 -14.89
C ALA A 45 0.89 -7.40 -13.46
N SER A 46 2.08 -6.83 -13.32
CA SER A 46 2.51 -6.15 -12.11
C SER A 46 2.08 -4.69 -12.17
N MET A 47 1.49 -4.21 -11.06
CA MET A 47 1.12 -2.83 -10.85
C MET A 47 1.69 -2.37 -9.52
N ASP A 48 2.44 -1.28 -9.54
CA ASP A 48 2.83 -0.56 -8.34
C ASP A 48 1.64 0.24 -7.79
N VAL A 49 1.54 0.32 -6.47
CA VAL A 49 0.58 1.21 -5.81
C VAL A 49 1.32 2.47 -5.40
N PRO A 50 1.12 3.58 -6.13
CA PRO A 50 1.66 4.87 -5.73
C PRO A 50 0.90 5.38 -4.51
N SER A 51 1.61 6.05 -3.62
CA SER A 51 1.02 6.67 -2.45
C SER A 51 0.12 7.84 -2.86
N PRO A 52 -1.19 7.81 -2.55
CA PRO A 52 -2.08 8.94 -2.81
C PRO A 52 -1.82 10.12 -1.88
N PHE A 53 -1.06 9.92 -0.78
CA PHE A 53 -0.78 10.95 0.21
C PHE A 53 0.60 10.81 0.83
N GLY A 54 1.34 11.92 0.93
CA GLY A 54 2.56 11.97 1.73
C GLY A 54 2.29 12.15 3.23
N GLY A 55 3.05 11.45 4.07
CA GLY A 55 3.02 11.54 5.53
C GLY A 55 3.99 10.58 6.21
N ILE A 56 4.02 10.59 7.54
CA ILE A 56 4.85 9.68 8.33
C ILE A 56 4.03 8.45 8.66
N VAL A 57 4.49 7.27 8.26
CA VAL A 57 3.85 5.99 8.56
C VAL A 57 3.86 5.74 10.06
N LYS A 58 2.68 5.69 10.69
CA LYS A 58 2.55 5.26 12.09
C LYS A 58 2.55 3.75 12.24
N THR A 59 1.86 3.04 11.35
CA THR A 59 1.67 1.59 11.45
C THR A 59 1.47 1.00 10.06
N VAL A 60 2.28 0.00 9.72
CA VAL A 60 2.15 -0.83 8.52
C VAL A 60 1.52 -2.16 8.91
N LYS A 61 0.46 -2.58 8.22
CA LYS A 61 -0.18 -3.89 8.41
C LYS A 61 0.15 -4.90 7.30
N ILE A 62 0.86 -4.46 6.27
CA ILE A 62 1.21 -5.21 5.07
C ILE A 62 2.67 -5.69 5.09
N LYS A 63 2.94 -6.83 4.47
CA LYS A 63 4.28 -7.38 4.23
C LYS A 63 4.45 -7.83 2.78
N ALA A 64 5.70 -8.00 2.36
CA ALA A 64 6.00 -8.67 1.10
C ALA A 64 5.59 -10.15 1.22
N GLY A 65 4.84 -10.63 0.25
CA GLY A 65 4.17 -11.94 0.22
C GLY A 65 2.77 -11.95 0.84
N ASP A 66 2.28 -10.83 1.35
CA ASP A 66 0.92 -10.74 1.91
C ASP A 66 -0.13 -10.54 0.80
N LYS A 67 -1.35 -10.99 1.05
CA LYS A 67 -2.47 -10.84 0.10
C LYS A 67 -3.28 -9.63 0.49
N VAL A 68 -3.35 -8.65 -0.40
CA VAL A 68 -4.15 -7.45 -0.20
C VAL A 68 -5.35 -7.46 -1.13
N SER A 69 -6.43 -6.81 -0.67
CA SER A 69 -7.70 -6.69 -1.39
C SER A 69 -7.99 -5.23 -1.69
N GLN A 70 -8.92 -4.99 -2.63
CA GLN A 70 -9.45 -3.67 -2.87
C GLN A 70 -9.99 -3.05 -1.57
N ASN A 71 -9.74 -1.75 -1.35
CA ASN A 71 -10.12 -1.05 -0.11
C ASN A 71 -9.42 -1.56 1.17
N ASP A 72 -8.42 -2.43 1.05
CA ASP A 72 -7.68 -2.89 2.23
C ASP A 72 -6.70 -1.82 2.73
N LEU A 73 -6.48 -1.84 4.04
CA LEU A 73 -5.76 -0.81 4.77
C LEU A 73 -4.28 -1.16 4.82
N ILE A 74 -3.53 -0.59 3.88
CA ILE A 74 -2.08 -0.77 3.74
C ILE A 74 -1.39 -0.31 5.03
N LEU A 75 -1.58 0.96 5.35
CA LEU A 75 -0.92 1.62 6.47
C LEU A 75 -1.70 2.83 6.93
N THR A 76 -1.42 3.23 8.18
CA THR A 76 -1.87 4.50 8.76
C THR A 76 -0.69 5.44 8.92
N LEU A 77 -0.88 6.70 8.52
CA LEU A 77 -0.02 7.86 8.81
C LEU A 77 -0.46 8.54 10.12
#